data_AF-A0AAQ3NRH0-F1
#
_entry.id   AF-A0AAQ3NRH0-F1
#
_cell.length_a   1.000
_cell.length_b   1.000
_cell.length_c   1.000
_cell.angle_alpha   90.00
_cell.angle_beta   90.00
_cell.angle_gamma   90.00
#
_symmetry.space_group_name_H-M   'P 1'
#
loop_
_entity.id
_entity.type
_entity.pdbx_description
1 polymer ?
#
loop_
_entity_poly.entity_id
_entity_poly.type
_entity_poly.pdbx_seq_one_letter_code
_entity_poly.pdbx_strand_id
1 'polypeptide(L)'
;MPVIGLGTASFPLPPHETLTSILIDAFEVGYRHFDTATFYGSEEPLGKAVDKALELGLVKSRDEVFITTKLLPADAHPDLIALRWIYEEGASAIVRSFNKERMKENIELFEWELKEEESEKFRHIPQRRMFSGINFVSENGPYKSLEELWDEDP
;
A
#
# COMPACT_ATOMS: atom_id res chain seq x y z
N MET A 1 -7.78 10.23 6.67
CA MET A 1 -7.15 9.40 5.63
C MET A 1 -8.13 8.31 5.23
N PRO A 2 -8.32 7.97 3.94
CA PRO A 2 -9.15 6.85 3.56
C PRO A 2 -8.59 5.54 4.12
N VAL A 3 -9.46 4.75 4.76
CA VAL A 3 -9.10 3.53 5.51
C VAL A 3 -8.72 2.34 4.61
N ILE A 4 -9.06 2.39 3.32
CA ILE A 4 -8.59 1.44 2.30
C ILE A 4 -7.80 2.20 1.23
N GLY A 5 -6.58 1.73 0.98
CA GLY A 5 -5.71 2.19 -0.11
C GLY A 5 -5.43 1.10 -1.14
N LEU A 6 -5.26 1.49 -2.40
CA LEU A 6 -4.82 0.58 -3.47
C LEU A 6 -3.30 0.52 -3.54
N GLY A 7 -2.72 -0.66 -3.29
CA GLY A 7 -1.29 -0.92 -3.46
C GLY A 7 -0.92 -1.14 -4.92
N THR A 8 0.17 -0.50 -5.37
CA THR A 8 0.62 -0.55 -6.78
C THR A 8 1.80 -1.48 -7.06
N ALA A 9 2.34 -2.15 -6.05
CA ALA A 9 3.44 -3.11 -6.22
C ALA A 9 3.03 -4.30 -7.12
N SER A 10 3.87 -4.64 -8.10
CA SER A 10 3.66 -5.80 -8.96
C SER A 10 4.95 -6.33 -9.57
N PHE A 11 5.04 -7.66 -9.68
CA PHE A 11 6.16 -8.36 -10.31
C PHE A 11 5.60 -9.48 -11.22
N PRO A 12 5.70 -9.36 -12.56
CA PRO A 12 6.23 -8.22 -13.30
C PRO A 12 5.35 -6.97 -13.17
N LEU A 13 5.96 -5.80 -13.32
CA LEU A 13 5.22 -4.55 -13.43
C LEU A 13 4.51 -4.50 -14.80
N PRO A 14 3.21 -4.19 -14.86
CA PRO A 14 2.54 -3.98 -16.14
C PRO A 14 3.18 -2.82 -16.91
N PRO A 15 3.03 -2.77 -18.25
CA PRO A 15 3.39 -1.59 -19.03
C PRO A 15 2.71 -0.32 -18.48
N HIS A 16 3.39 0.83 -18.56
CA HIS A 16 2.92 2.08 -17.96
C HIS A 16 1.51 2.49 -18.42
N GLU A 17 1.19 2.29 -19.69
CA GLU A 17 -0.15 2.58 -20.24
C GLU A 17 -1.22 1.71 -19.59
N THR A 18 -0.98 0.40 -19.51
CA THR A 18 -1.87 -0.55 -18.84
C THR A 18 -2.04 -0.20 -17.36
N LEU A 19 -0.95 0.12 -16.66
CA LEU A 19 -1.01 0.51 -15.26
C LEU A 19 -1.78 1.82 -15.05
N THR A 20 -1.60 2.80 -15.94
CA THR A 20 -2.36 4.06 -15.90
C THR A 20 -3.86 3.79 -16.06
N SER A 21 -4.24 2.92 -17.01
CA SER A 21 -5.63 2.51 -17.22
C SER A 21 -6.23 1.87 -15.96
N ILE A 22 -5.49 0.95 -15.33
CA ILE A 22 -5.90 0.28 -14.08
C ILE A 22 -6.11 1.30 -12.93
N LEU A 23 -5.27 2.33 -12.86
CA LEU A 23 -5.38 3.36 -11.82
C LEU A 23 -6.55 4.31 -12.08
N ILE A 24 -6.89 4.59 -13.35
CA ILE A 24 -8.11 5.31 -13.70
C ILE A 24 -9.35 4.50 -13.30
N ASP A 25 -9.37 3.18 -13.58
CA ASP A 25 -10.45 2.29 -13.13
C ASP A 25 -10.64 2.34 -11.61
N ALA A 26 -9.55 2.44 -10.85
CA ALA A 26 -9.63 2.57 -9.39
C ALA A 26 -10.30 3.88 -8.96
N PHE A 27 -10.02 5.01 -9.63
CA PHE A 27 -10.73 6.27 -9.37
C PHE A 27 -12.23 6.17 -9.66
N GLU A 28 -12.60 5.52 -10.77
CA GLU A 28 -14.00 5.28 -11.16
C GLU A 28 -14.74 4.43 -10.12
N VAL A 29 -14.08 3.42 -9.57
CA VAL A 29 -14.64 2.55 -8.52
C VAL A 29 -14.79 3.28 -7.18
N GLY A 30 -14.04 4.36 -6.96
CA GLY A 30 -14.15 5.20 -5.76
C GLY A 30 -12.91 5.18 -4.87
N TYR A 31 -11.80 4.57 -5.29
CA TYR A 31 -10.55 4.67 -4.53
C TYR A 31 -10.07 6.12 -4.46
N ARG A 32 -9.68 6.52 -3.26
CA ARG A 32 -9.12 7.84 -2.98
C ARG A 32 -7.76 7.77 -2.30
N HIS A 33 -7.30 6.60 -1.88
CA HIS A 33 -5.98 6.37 -1.31
C HIS A 33 -5.19 5.42 -2.20
N PHE A 34 -3.98 5.83 -2.60
CA PHE A 34 -3.07 5.05 -3.43
C PHE A 34 -1.72 4.91 -2.75
N ASP A 35 -1.20 3.69 -2.70
CA ASP A 35 0.10 3.36 -2.16
C ASP A 35 1.08 3.00 -3.29
N THR A 36 2.20 3.72 -3.32
CA THR A 36 3.28 3.57 -4.29
C THR A 36 4.65 3.57 -3.60
N ALA A 37 5.71 3.39 -4.36
CA ALA A 37 7.09 3.58 -3.95
C ALA A 37 7.94 3.77 -5.21
N THR A 38 9.06 4.48 -5.09
CA THR A 38 10.01 4.66 -6.19
C THR A 38 10.49 3.33 -6.77
N PHE A 39 10.71 2.33 -5.92
CA PHE A 39 11.11 0.98 -6.35
C PHE A 39 10.03 0.25 -7.16
N TYR A 40 8.76 0.61 -7.04
CA TYR A 40 7.68 -0.07 -7.76
C TYR A 40 7.60 0.35 -9.23
N GLY A 41 8.17 1.50 -9.61
CA GLY A 41 8.05 2.05 -10.96
C GLY A 41 6.65 2.55 -11.32
N SER A 42 5.75 2.67 -10.35
CA SER A 42 4.33 3.02 -10.56
C SER A 42 4.00 4.50 -10.32
N GLU A 43 4.96 5.32 -9.87
CA GLU A 43 4.75 6.75 -9.54
C GLU A 43 4.31 7.59 -10.75
N GLU A 44 4.99 7.44 -11.90
CA GLU A 44 4.64 8.18 -13.12
C GLU A 44 3.25 7.78 -13.67
N PRO A 45 2.91 6.48 -13.83
CA PRO A 45 1.55 6.06 -14.16
C PRO A 45 0.47 6.58 -13.20
N LEU A 46 0.75 6.60 -11.89
CA LEU A 46 -0.18 7.15 -10.89
C LEU A 46 -0.39 8.65 -11.06
N GLY A 47 0.67 9.41 -11.30
CA GLY A 47 0.56 10.84 -11.61
C GLY A 47 -0.36 11.11 -12.80
N LYS A 48 -0.16 10.37 -13.92
CA LYS A 48 -1.01 10.48 -15.11
C LYS A 48 -2.47 10.11 -14.82
N ALA A 49 -2.72 9.11 -13.98
CA ALA A 49 -4.06 8.71 -13.60
C ALA A 49 -4.76 9.78 -12.74
N VAL A 50 -4.04 10.45 -11.84
CA VAL A 50 -4.57 11.57 -11.04
C VAL A 50 -4.98 12.73 -11.93
N ASP A 51 -4.13 13.13 -12.88
CA ASP A 51 -4.44 14.20 -13.83
C ASP A 51 -5.68 13.85 -14.65
N LYS A 52 -5.77 12.59 -15.11
CA LYS A 52 -6.92 12.13 -15.88
C LYS A 52 -8.20 12.07 -15.04
N ALA A 53 -8.10 11.67 -13.78
CA ALA A 53 -9.24 11.64 -12.87
C ALA A 53 -9.79 13.05 -12.59
N LEU A 54 -8.93 14.07 -12.49
CA LEU A 54 -9.33 15.47 -12.39
C LEU A 54 -9.99 15.96 -13.70
N GLU A 55 -9.39 15.67 -14.85
CA GLU A 55 -9.92 16.04 -16.17
C GLU A 55 -11.32 15.45 -16.41
N LEU A 56 -11.51 14.18 -16.05
CA LEU A 56 -12.78 13.45 -16.20
C LEU A 56 -13.80 13.78 -15.10
N GLY A 57 -13.44 14.57 -14.09
CA GLY A 57 -14.30 14.90 -12.95
C GLY A 57 -14.60 13.70 -12.03
N LEU A 58 -13.77 12.65 -12.05
CA LEU A 58 -13.86 11.51 -11.12
C LEU A 58 -13.50 11.92 -9.69
N VAL A 59 -12.67 12.96 -9.57
CA VAL A 59 -12.39 13.70 -8.34
C VAL A 59 -12.52 15.19 -8.63
N LYS A 60 -13.02 15.96 -7.65
CA LYS A 60 -13.26 17.41 -7.84
C LYS A 60 -11.98 18.23 -7.73
N SER A 61 -11.03 17.74 -6.96
CA SER A 61 -9.80 18.45 -6.64
C SER A 61 -8.74 17.51 -6.06
N ARG A 62 -7.49 17.97 -6.04
CA ARG A 62 -6.34 17.15 -5.58
C ARG A 62 -6.45 16.75 -4.11
N ASP A 63 -7.12 17.53 -3.27
CA ASP A 63 -7.34 17.24 -1.84
C ASP A 63 -8.26 16.03 -1.59
N GLU A 64 -9.05 15.61 -2.58
CA GLU A 64 -9.82 14.36 -2.50
C GLU A 64 -8.93 13.11 -2.69
N VAL A 65 -7.64 13.27 -3.02
CA VAL A 65 -6.71 12.17 -3.27
C VAL A 65 -5.64 12.08 -2.19
N PHE A 66 -5.49 10.92 -1.58
CA PHE A 66 -4.43 10.59 -0.65
C PHE A 66 -3.40 9.69 -1.34
N ILE A 67 -2.13 10.09 -1.36
CA ILE A 67 -1.06 9.31 -1.99
C ILE A 67 0.02 9.07 -0.95
N THR A 68 0.36 7.80 -0.76
CA THR A 68 1.46 7.34 0.08
C THR A 68 2.58 6.86 -0.83
N THR A 69 3.78 7.42 -0.69
CA THR A 69 5.00 6.90 -1.34
C THR A 69 6.05 6.57 -0.28
N LYS A 70 7.05 5.77 -0.67
CA LYS A 70 8.09 5.26 0.23
C LYS A 70 9.44 5.69 -0.30
N LEU A 71 10.20 6.40 0.53
CA LEU A 71 11.59 6.73 0.25
C LEU A 71 12.43 5.47 0.38
N LEU A 72 13.33 5.23 -0.58
CA LEU A 72 14.27 4.12 -0.46
C LEU A 72 15.37 4.45 0.56
N PRO A 73 15.90 3.45 1.28
CA PRO A 73 17.01 3.67 2.22
C PRO A 73 18.24 4.34 1.58
N ALA A 74 18.49 4.11 0.29
CA ALA A 74 19.56 4.76 -0.46
C ALA A 74 19.33 6.28 -0.65
N ASP A 75 18.09 6.72 -0.60
CA ASP A 75 17.66 8.11 -0.80
C ASP A 75 17.30 8.81 0.52
N ALA A 76 17.44 8.12 1.65
CA ALA A 76 17.16 8.64 2.99
C ALA A 76 18.41 9.30 3.60
N HIS A 77 18.39 10.62 3.80
CA HIS A 77 19.42 11.33 4.57
C HIS A 77 19.36 10.89 6.04
N PRO A 78 20.50 10.61 6.71
CA PRO A 78 20.58 9.88 7.99
C PRO A 78 19.94 10.54 9.22
N ASP A 79 19.30 11.71 9.11
CA ASP A 79 18.80 12.49 10.25
C ASP A 79 17.26 12.53 10.38
N LEU A 80 16.51 11.67 9.69
CA LEU A 80 15.06 11.56 9.85
C LEU A 80 14.68 10.31 10.66
N ILE A 81 14.60 10.57 11.97
CA ILE A 81 14.12 9.76 13.07
C ILE A 81 12.83 9.01 12.67
N ALA A 82 12.64 7.79 13.15
CA ALA A 82 11.40 6.99 13.19
C ALA A 82 10.13 7.70 13.75
N LEU A 83 10.21 9.02 13.93
CA LEU A 83 9.15 9.96 14.28
C LEU A 83 8.11 10.04 13.17
N ARG A 84 6.85 10.12 13.60
CA ARG A 84 5.61 10.02 12.80
C ARG A 84 5.22 8.62 12.36
N TRP A 85 6.19 7.70 12.20
CA TRP A 85 6.08 6.38 11.55
C TRP A 85 4.90 5.49 11.95
N ILE A 86 4.47 5.57 13.20
CA ILE A 86 3.35 4.77 13.72
C ILE A 86 2.29 5.69 14.34
N TYR A 87 2.53 7.01 14.41
CA TYR A 87 1.76 7.98 15.19
C TYR A 87 0.27 8.12 14.78
N GLU A 88 -0.18 7.36 13.79
CA GLU A 88 -1.56 7.23 13.32
C GLU A 88 -2.05 5.76 13.30
N GLU A 89 -1.64 4.86 14.20
CA GLU A 89 -2.10 3.45 14.38
C GLU A 89 -3.63 3.18 14.41
N GLY A 90 -4.48 4.11 13.96
CA GLY A 90 -5.66 3.74 13.18
C GLY A 90 -5.28 3.24 11.77
N ALA A 91 -4.60 2.10 11.72
CA ALA A 91 -3.98 1.55 10.51
C ALA A 91 -4.99 1.32 9.36
N SER A 92 -4.65 1.80 8.16
CA SER A 92 -5.40 1.57 6.93
C SER A 92 -4.92 0.29 6.22
N ALA A 93 -5.85 -0.50 5.67
CA ALA A 93 -5.49 -1.66 4.88
C ALA A 93 -5.10 -1.24 3.45
N ILE A 94 -3.93 -1.69 2.99
CA ILE A 94 -3.48 -1.50 1.61
C ILE A 94 -3.69 -2.82 0.88
N VAL A 95 -4.66 -2.85 -0.04
CA VAL A 95 -5.01 -4.04 -0.81
C VAL A 95 -4.51 -3.90 -2.24
N ARG A 96 -3.99 -4.98 -2.83
CA ARG A 96 -3.49 -5.00 -4.21
C ARG A 96 -4.43 -5.81 -5.10
N SER A 97 -4.94 -5.19 -6.15
CA SER A 97 -5.67 -5.86 -7.24
C SER A 97 -5.48 -5.09 -8.55
N PHE A 98 -5.49 -5.80 -9.68
CA PHE A 98 -5.56 -5.23 -11.04
C PHE A 98 -6.86 -5.63 -11.75
N ASN A 99 -7.76 -6.29 -11.04
CA ASN A 99 -9.06 -6.69 -11.55
C ASN A 99 -10.12 -5.78 -10.92
N LYS A 100 -10.93 -5.14 -11.78
CA LYS A 100 -11.92 -4.13 -11.39
C LYS A 100 -13.01 -4.70 -10.50
N GLU A 101 -13.42 -5.94 -10.71
CA GLU A 101 -14.42 -6.63 -9.90
C GLU A 101 -13.89 -6.84 -8.47
N ARG A 102 -12.68 -7.38 -8.32
CA ARG A 102 -12.01 -7.52 -7.02
C ARG A 102 -11.77 -6.19 -6.31
N MET A 103 -11.54 -5.11 -7.07
CA MET A 103 -11.42 -3.77 -6.49
C MET A 103 -12.74 -3.29 -5.87
N LYS A 104 -13.89 -3.60 -6.51
CA LYS A 104 -15.22 -3.30 -5.95
C LYS A 104 -15.48 -4.12 -4.69
N GLU A 105 -15.25 -5.44 -4.74
CA GLU A 105 -15.40 -6.33 -3.59
C GLU A 105 -14.60 -5.86 -2.37
N ASN A 106 -13.38 -5.36 -2.58
CA ASN A 106 -12.55 -4.81 -1.51
C ASN A 106 -13.18 -3.58 -0.82
N ILE A 107 -13.93 -2.73 -1.54
CA ILE A 107 -14.59 -1.55 -0.97
C ILE A 107 -15.92 -1.91 -0.31
N GLU A 108 -16.65 -2.89 -0.86
CA GLU A 108 -17.91 -3.40 -0.29
C GLU A 108 -17.72 -4.02 1.12
N LEU A 109 -16.48 -4.17 1.59
CA LEU A 109 -16.13 -4.54 2.97
C LEU A 109 -16.85 -3.70 4.03
N PHE A 110 -17.20 -2.44 3.73
CA PHE A 110 -17.91 -1.56 4.67
C PHE A 110 -19.42 -1.77 4.72
N GLU A 111 -19.99 -2.60 3.84
CA GLU A 111 -21.43 -2.83 3.77
C GLU A 111 -21.91 -3.96 4.69
N TRP A 112 -21.00 -4.63 5.40
CA TRP A 112 -21.30 -5.74 6.28
C TRP A 112 -20.34 -5.81 7.47
N GLU A 113 -20.75 -6.54 8.52
CA GLU A 113 -19.99 -6.71 9.76
C GLU A 113 -19.84 -8.19 10.10
N LEU A 114 -18.71 -8.57 10.70
CA LEU A 114 -18.49 -9.92 11.22
C LEU A 114 -19.34 -10.16 12.47
N LYS A 115 -19.80 -11.41 12.66
CA LYS A 115 -20.42 -11.81 13.93
C LYS A 115 -19.34 -12.05 14.99
N GLU A 116 -19.70 -11.85 16.27
CA GLU A 116 -18.77 -12.01 17.40
C GLU A 116 -18.06 -13.38 17.42
N GLU A 117 -18.80 -14.45 17.11
CA GLU A 117 -18.24 -15.82 17.05
C GLU A 117 -17.20 -16.00 15.93
N GLU A 118 -17.33 -15.26 14.83
CA GLU A 118 -16.38 -15.28 13.72
C GLU A 118 -15.13 -14.48 14.07
N SER A 119 -15.30 -13.31 14.70
CA SER A 119 -14.21 -12.49 15.23
C SER A 119 -13.33 -13.27 16.22
N GLU A 120 -13.94 -14.04 17.13
CA GLU A 120 -13.20 -14.83 18.11
C GLU A 120 -12.33 -15.93 17.47
N LYS A 121 -12.73 -16.46 16.30
CA LYS A 121 -11.92 -17.45 15.55
C LYS A 121 -10.61 -16.85 15.04
N PHE A 122 -10.58 -15.56 14.68
CA PHE A 122 -9.36 -14.90 14.21
C PHE A 122 -8.29 -14.76 15.29
N ARG A 123 -8.69 -14.59 16.55
CA ARG A 123 -7.74 -14.47 17.69
C ARG A 123 -6.88 -15.71 17.90
N HIS A 124 -7.35 -16.86 17.41
CA HIS A 124 -6.68 -18.15 17.56
C HIS A 124 -5.77 -18.50 16.38
N ILE A 125 -5.68 -17.64 15.36
CA ILE A 125 -4.80 -17.87 14.21
C ILE A 125 -3.33 -17.68 14.65
N PRO A 126 -2.44 -18.67 14.42
CA PRO A 126 -1.03 -18.53 14.71
C PRO A 126 -0.42 -17.37 13.92
N GLN A 127 0.20 -16.42 14.62
CA GLN A 127 0.86 -15.28 14.00
C GLN A 127 2.18 -15.72 13.38
N ARG A 128 2.43 -15.30 12.13
CA ARG A 128 3.67 -15.54 11.40
C ARG A 128 3.96 -14.38 10.46
N ARG A 129 5.24 -13.96 10.41
CA ARG A 129 5.71 -12.93 9.47
C ARG A 129 5.82 -13.51 8.07
N MET A 130 4.95 -13.07 7.15
CA MET A 130 4.93 -13.54 5.75
C MET A 130 6.15 -13.07 4.94
N PHE A 131 6.59 -11.83 5.16
CA PHE A 131 7.78 -11.27 4.52
C PHE A 131 8.90 -11.16 5.55
N SER A 132 9.83 -12.11 5.51
CA SER A 132 10.93 -12.15 6.48
C SER A 132 11.92 -11.00 6.31
N GLY A 133 11.99 -10.36 5.15
CA GLY A 133 13.02 -9.35 4.88
C GLY A 133 14.40 -9.91 4.63
N ILE A 134 14.54 -11.22 4.35
CA ILE A 134 15.84 -11.88 4.12
C ILE A 134 16.70 -11.20 3.05
N ASN A 135 16.07 -10.57 2.05
CA ASN A 135 16.78 -9.83 1.00
C ASN A 135 17.46 -8.55 1.49
N PHE A 136 17.16 -8.10 2.72
CA PHE A 136 17.79 -6.95 3.38
C PHE A 136 18.91 -7.37 4.34
N VAL A 137 19.14 -8.68 4.51
CA VAL A 137 20.19 -9.24 5.36
C VAL A 137 21.41 -9.58 4.50
N SER A 138 22.59 -9.15 4.95
CA SER A 138 23.85 -9.47 4.28
C SER A 138 25.01 -9.40 5.25
N GLU A 139 25.99 -10.30 5.09
CA GLU A 139 27.25 -10.23 5.85
C GLU A 139 27.97 -8.88 5.72
N ASN A 140 27.79 -8.18 4.60
CA ASN A 140 28.36 -6.86 4.34
C ASN A 140 27.35 -5.71 4.51
N GLY A 141 26.08 -6.03 4.78
CA GLY A 141 24.99 -5.05 4.94
C GLY A 141 24.85 -4.52 6.37
N PRO A 142 23.93 -3.57 6.62
CA PRO A 142 23.69 -3.04 7.96
C PRO A 142 23.09 -4.06 8.93
N TYR A 143 22.41 -5.11 8.43
CA TYR A 143 21.84 -6.19 9.24
C TYR A 143 22.46 -7.53 8.82
N LYS A 144 22.99 -8.27 9.80
CA LYS A 144 23.71 -9.54 9.60
C LYS A 144 22.82 -10.76 9.77
N SER A 145 21.68 -10.62 10.44
CA SER A 145 20.69 -11.68 10.59
C SER A 145 19.25 -11.12 10.52
N LEU A 146 18.27 -12.02 10.48
CA LEU A 146 16.85 -11.64 10.54
C LEU A 146 16.48 -11.12 11.94
N GLU A 147 17.09 -11.69 12.98
CA GLU A 147 16.89 -11.25 14.36
C GLU A 147 17.39 -9.82 14.55
N GLU A 148 18.53 -9.47 13.95
CA GLU A 148 19.05 -8.10 13.98
C GLU A 148 18.19 -7.14 13.16
N LEU A 149 17.64 -7.60 12.03
CA LEU A 149 16.74 -6.78 11.19
C LEU A 149 15.42 -6.44 11.91
N TRP A 150 14.96 -7.31 12.80
CA TRP A 150 13.66 -7.17 13.49
C TRP A 150 13.78 -6.89 14.99
N ASP A 151 14.95 -6.45 15.46
CA ASP A 151 15.17 -6.11 16.87
C ASP A 151 14.76 -7.25 17.84
N GLU A 152 15.05 -8.50 17.47
CA GLU A 152 14.70 -9.72 18.23
C GLU A 152 13.19 -10.00 18.36
N ASP A 153 12.32 -9.32 17.60
CA ASP A 153 10.89 -9.59 17.53
C ASP A 153 10.59 -10.88 16.72
N PRO A 154 10.05 -11.94 17.36
CA PRO A 154 9.88 -13.26 16.74
C PRO A 154 8.88 -13.33 15.57
#